data_AF-A0A950GBG3-F1
#
_entry.id   AF-A0A950GBG3-F1
#
_cell.length_a   1.000
_cell.length_b   1.000
_cell.length_c   1.000
_cell.angle_alpha   90.00
_cell.angle_beta   90.00
_cell.angle_gamma   90.00
#
_symmetry.space_group_name_H-M   'P 1'
#
loop_
_entity.id
_entity.type
_entity.pdbx_description
1 polymer ?
#
loop_
_entity_poly.entity_id
_entity_poly.type
_entity_poly.pdbx_seq_one_letter_code
_entity_poly.pdbx_strand_id
1 'polypeptide(L)'
;IWTWYREDDRWAAQKVITIPAEPADPNQLPAVLKTFKACPSLVTDIELSVDDRYLYVSCWGTGDFLQYDVTDPFNPLLTGKLRIGGIVSRAPHPNGSEALSGGPQMVEVSRDGKRIYFTNSLYGAIDPQFYPNGIQGWMVKVNAAADGGIALDPDFFLDWPTGHLPHQIRLQGGDASSDSYCYP
;
A
#
# COMPACT_ATOMS: atom_id res chain seq x y z
N ILE A 1 11.55 2.13 5.15
CA ILE A 1 11.25 0.88 5.89
C ILE A 1 12.52 0.41 6.57
N TRP A 2 12.40 -0.05 7.81
CA TRP A 2 13.52 -0.47 8.65
C TRP A 2 13.38 -1.94 9.00
N THR A 3 14.48 -2.70 8.91
CA THR A 3 14.58 -4.06 9.43
C THR A 3 15.13 -3.99 10.84
N TRP A 4 14.40 -4.55 11.79
CA TRP A 4 14.82 -4.70 13.18
C TRP A 4 15.43 -6.08 13.38
N TYR A 5 16.57 -6.16 14.06
CA TYR A 5 17.29 -7.42 14.24
C TYR A 5 18.00 -7.43 15.60
N ARG A 6 18.41 -8.62 16.04
CA ARG A 6 19.16 -8.82 17.28
C ARG A 6 20.61 -9.14 16.96
N GLU A 7 21.53 -8.41 17.58
CA GLU A 7 22.98 -8.59 17.48
C GLU A 7 23.55 -8.58 18.90
N ASP A 8 24.18 -9.69 19.32
CA ASP A 8 24.77 -9.87 20.66
C ASP A 8 23.87 -9.37 21.80
N ASP A 9 22.63 -9.86 21.86
CA ASP A 9 21.61 -9.50 22.85
C ASP A 9 21.12 -8.05 22.84
N ARG A 10 21.46 -7.28 21.80
CA ARG A 10 20.95 -5.92 21.60
C ARG A 10 20.03 -5.85 20.39
N TRP A 11 18.99 -5.04 20.51
CA TRP A 11 18.18 -4.65 19.37
C TRP A 11 18.90 -3.58 18.55
N ALA A 12 18.90 -3.77 17.23
CA ALA A 12 19.37 -2.82 16.25
C ALA A 12 18.32 -2.67 15.14
N ALA A 13 18.43 -1.58 14.39
CA ALA A 13 17.57 -1.32 13.24
C ALA A 13 18.38 -0.72 12.08
N GLN A 14 18.18 -1.26 10.88
CA GLN A 14 18.79 -0.77 9.65
C GLN A 14 17.71 -0.32 8.67
N LYS A 15 17.89 0.86 8.07
CA LYS A 15 17.00 1.32 6.99
C LYS A 15 17.35 0.53 5.73
N VAL A 16 16.39 -0.24 5.24
CA VAL A 16 16.58 -1.16 4.09
C VAL A 16 15.88 -0.69 2.81
N ILE A 17 14.78 0.06 2.94
CA ILE A 17 14.04 0.61 1.78
C ILE A 17 13.81 2.11 2.00
N THR A 18 14.11 2.89 0.96
CA THR A 18 13.76 4.32 0.86
C THR A 18 12.97 4.53 -0.43
N ILE A 19 11.74 5.04 -0.32
CA ILE A 19 10.88 5.36 -1.47
C ILE A 19 10.82 6.89 -1.58
N PRO A 20 11.35 7.50 -2.65
CA PRO A 20 11.44 8.95 -2.78
C PRO A 20 10.05 9.58 -3.04
N ALA A 21 9.95 10.88 -2.79
CA ALA A 21 8.84 11.68 -3.29
C ALA A 21 8.95 11.87 -4.81
N GLU A 22 7.81 12.02 -5.49
CA GLU A 22 7.75 12.30 -6.93
C GLU A 22 7.57 13.80 -7.15
N PRO A 23 8.43 14.49 -7.92
CA PRO A 23 8.22 15.89 -8.29
C PRO A 23 6.87 16.07 -8.98
N ALA A 24 6.16 17.17 -8.67
CA ALA A 24 4.85 17.44 -9.24
C ALA A 24 4.61 18.95 -9.36
N ASP A 25 3.77 19.35 -10.32
CA ASP A 25 3.33 20.74 -10.45
C ASP A 25 2.56 21.15 -9.18
N PRO A 26 2.95 22.24 -8.49
CA PRO A 26 2.21 22.77 -7.34
C PRO A 26 0.72 23.02 -7.57
N ASN A 27 0.29 23.21 -8.82
CA ASN A 27 -1.13 23.37 -9.17
C ASN A 27 -1.92 22.05 -9.06
N GLN A 28 -1.24 20.91 -9.15
CA GLN A 28 -1.84 19.57 -9.00
C GLN A 28 -1.82 19.08 -7.55
N LEU A 29 -1.06 19.74 -6.68
CA LEU A 29 -0.86 19.35 -5.29
C LEU A 29 -1.89 20.00 -4.35
N PRO A 30 -2.32 19.29 -3.28
CA PRO A 30 -3.12 19.89 -2.22
C PRO A 30 -2.30 20.96 -1.49
N ALA A 31 -3.00 21.89 -0.80
CA ALA A 31 -2.38 23.04 -0.15
C ALA A 31 -1.19 22.67 0.75
N VAL A 32 -1.32 21.57 1.50
CA VAL A 32 -0.29 21.06 2.41
C VAL A 32 1.00 20.59 1.72
N LEU A 33 0.97 20.35 0.40
CA LEU A 33 2.11 19.86 -0.37
C LEU A 33 2.71 20.89 -1.36
N LYS A 34 2.03 22.00 -1.65
CA LYS A 34 2.44 22.93 -2.72
C LYS A 34 3.84 23.50 -2.57
N THR A 35 4.25 23.83 -1.34
CA THR A 35 5.58 24.41 -1.03
C THR A 35 6.72 23.43 -1.31
N PHE A 36 6.45 22.13 -1.22
CA PHE A 36 7.43 21.07 -1.45
C PHE A 36 7.62 20.75 -2.92
N LYS A 37 6.66 21.11 -3.79
CA LYS A 37 6.68 20.85 -5.25
C LYS A 37 6.87 19.35 -5.58
N ALA A 38 6.42 18.49 -4.67
CA ALA A 38 6.54 17.05 -4.79
C ALA A 38 5.41 16.35 -4.03
N CYS A 39 4.99 15.21 -4.56
CA CYS A 39 4.09 14.27 -3.90
C CYS A 39 4.92 13.24 -3.12
N PRO A 40 4.90 13.22 -1.78
CA PRO A 40 5.52 12.16 -1.02
C PRO A 40 4.83 10.82 -1.28
N SER A 41 5.57 9.71 -1.18
CA SER A 41 5.01 8.36 -1.28
C SER A 41 3.96 8.10 -0.20
N LEU A 42 4.18 8.63 1.02
CA LEU A 42 3.35 8.40 2.20
C LEU A 42 3.11 6.90 2.40
N VAL A 43 4.19 6.19 2.75
CA VAL A 43 4.09 4.78 3.15
C VAL A 43 3.31 4.72 4.46
N THR A 44 2.04 4.33 4.38
CA THR A 44 1.13 4.29 5.55
C THR A 44 0.94 2.91 6.11
N ASP A 45 1.11 1.88 5.28
CA ASP A 45 0.93 0.49 5.67
C ASP A 45 1.88 -0.44 4.91
N ILE A 46 2.24 -1.55 5.56
CA ILE A 46 3.09 -2.61 5.01
C ILE A 46 2.61 -3.97 5.53
N GLU A 47 2.72 -5.00 4.69
CA GLU A 47 2.25 -6.34 5.02
C GLU A 47 3.28 -7.39 4.54
N LEU A 48 3.66 -8.33 5.40
CA LEU A 48 4.58 -9.42 5.06
C LEU A 48 3.78 -10.67 4.70
N SER A 49 4.15 -11.38 3.64
CA SER A 49 3.55 -12.68 3.35
C SER A 49 3.87 -13.70 4.44
N VAL A 50 2.97 -14.67 4.65
CA VAL A 50 3.10 -15.67 5.73
C VAL A 50 4.34 -16.57 5.58
N ASP A 51 4.91 -16.67 4.39
CA ASP A 51 6.16 -17.38 4.10
C ASP A 51 7.42 -16.50 4.27
N ASP A 52 7.28 -15.30 4.83
CA ASP A 52 8.32 -14.30 5.07
C ASP A 52 9.10 -13.86 3.82
N ARG A 53 8.57 -14.10 2.62
CA ARG A 53 9.30 -13.87 1.36
C ARG A 53 9.01 -12.51 0.72
N TYR A 54 7.79 -12.00 0.81
CA TYR A 54 7.38 -10.79 0.11
C TYR A 54 6.82 -9.73 1.06
N LEU A 55 7.35 -8.52 0.98
CA LEU A 55 6.85 -7.35 1.68
C LEU A 55 6.06 -6.47 0.70
N TYR A 56 4.80 -6.21 1.04
CA TYR A 56 3.92 -5.32 0.30
C TYR A 56 3.87 -3.94 0.96
N VAL A 57 3.85 -2.88 0.15
CA VAL A 57 3.99 -1.51 0.63
C VAL A 57 2.97 -0.59 -0.05
N SER A 58 2.11 0.00 0.76
CA SER A 58 1.10 0.98 0.34
C SER A 58 1.66 2.40 0.33
N CYS A 59 1.79 3.01 -0.84
CA CYS A 59 2.20 4.41 -1.00
C CYS A 59 0.97 5.28 -1.27
N TRP A 60 0.29 5.67 -0.20
CA TRP A 60 -1.00 6.37 -0.23
C TRP A 60 -0.96 7.72 -0.97
N GLY A 61 0.19 8.39 -0.98
CA GLY A 61 0.36 9.69 -1.63
C GLY A 61 0.53 9.55 -3.15
N THR A 62 1.51 8.76 -3.60
CA THR A 62 1.80 8.60 -5.04
C THR A 62 0.82 7.68 -5.75
N GLY A 63 0.05 6.88 -5.01
CA GLY A 63 -0.83 5.85 -5.57
C GLY A 63 -0.09 4.56 -5.95
N ASP A 64 1.17 4.42 -5.54
CA ASP A 64 1.93 3.20 -5.78
C ASP A 64 1.58 2.10 -4.78
N PHE A 65 1.55 0.87 -5.28
CA PHE A 65 1.58 -0.32 -4.46
C PHE A 65 2.76 -1.18 -4.91
N LEU A 66 3.65 -1.50 -3.97
CA LEU A 66 4.95 -2.10 -4.26
C LEU A 66 5.05 -3.49 -3.62
N GLN A 67 5.76 -4.39 -4.28
CA GLN A 67 6.16 -5.68 -3.75
C GLN A 67 7.68 -5.76 -3.76
N TYR A 68 8.26 -6.11 -2.61
CA TYR A 68 9.68 -6.41 -2.44
C TYR A 68 9.87 -7.88 -2.09
N ASP A 69 10.80 -8.55 -2.76
CA ASP A 69 11.38 -9.80 -2.24
C ASP A 69 12.30 -9.45 -1.08
N VAL A 70 12.04 -10.05 0.08
CA VAL A 70 12.75 -9.85 1.34
C VAL A 70 13.34 -11.15 1.88
N THR A 71 13.56 -12.15 1.00
CA THR A 71 14.29 -13.39 1.35
C THR A 71 15.62 -13.09 2.04
N ASP A 72 16.31 -12.02 1.59
CA ASP A 72 17.32 -11.33 2.38
C ASP A 72 16.71 -10.05 2.99
N PRO A 73 16.39 -10.04 4.30
CA PRO A 73 15.71 -8.91 4.93
C PRO A 73 16.59 -7.66 5.04
N PHE A 74 17.90 -7.76 4.77
CA PHE A 74 18.83 -6.63 4.76
C PHE A 74 19.04 -6.04 3.36
N ASN A 75 18.67 -6.77 2.31
CA ASN A 75 18.80 -6.33 0.91
C ASN A 75 17.50 -6.56 0.10
N PRO A 76 16.38 -5.88 0.43
CA PRO A 76 15.12 -6.05 -0.29
C PRO A 76 15.22 -5.69 -1.78
N LEU A 77 14.59 -6.51 -2.63
CA LEU A 77 14.57 -6.33 -4.08
C LEU A 77 13.16 -6.00 -4.56
N LEU A 78 12.98 -4.87 -5.25
CA LEU A 78 11.69 -4.52 -5.85
C LEU A 78 11.35 -5.50 -7.00
N THR A 79 10.29 -6.29 -6.82
CA THR A 79 9.85 -7.31 -7.80
C THR A 79 8.52 -6.97 -8.47
N GLY A 80 7.76 -6.04 -7.90
CA GLY A 80 6.46 -5.65 -8.42
C GLY A 80 6.09 -4.21 -8.08
N LYS A 81 5.41 -3.55 -9.02
CA LYS A 81 4.86 -2.20 -8.85
C LYS A 81 3.58 -2.07 -9.69
N LEU A 82 2.52 -1.59 -9.06
CA LEU A 82 1.32 -1.11 -9.74
C LEU A 82 0.94 0.28 -9.24
N ARG A 83 0.07 0.97 -9.97
CA ARG A 83 -0.36 2.33 -9.65
C ARG A 83 -1.88 2.46 -9.78
N ILE A 84 -2.53 2.94 -8.73
CA ILE A 84 -3.99 3.16 -8.66
C ILE A 84 -4.27 4.31 -7.69
N GLY A 85 -5.23 5.18 -8.02
CA GLY A 85 -5.48 6.40 -7.26
C GLY A 85 -4.25 7.30 -7.22
N GLY A 86 -3.95 7.88 -6.06
CA GLY A 86 -2.85 8.80 -5.79
C GLY A 86 -3.25 10.27 -5.96
N ILE A 87 -2.53 11.16 -5.29
CA ILE A 87 -2.80 12.60 -5.24
C ILE A 87 -2.73 13.22 -6.65
N VAL A 88 -1.65 12.91 -7.37
CA VAL A 88 -1.36 13.47 -8.70
C VAL A 88 -1.74 12.49 -9.80
N SER A 89 -1.41 11.21 -9.64
CA SER A 89 -1.60 10.18 -10.66
C SER A 89 -3.07 9.90 -10.94
N ARG A 90 -3.91 9.86 -9.89
CA ARG A 90 -5.36 9.55 -9.94
C ARG A 90 -5.67 8.37 -10.87
N ALA A 91 -4.82 7.34 -10.84
CA ALA A 91 -4.86 6.24 -11.78
C ALA A 91 -6.18 5.45 -11.63
N PRO A 92 -6.86 5.13 -12.74
CA PRO A 92 -8.10 4.37 -12.70
C PRO A 92 -7.83 2.89 -12.39
N HIS A 93 -8.87 2.16 -11.99
CA HIS A 93 -8.85 0.70 -12.00
C HIS A 93 -8.88 0.17 -13.45
N PRO A 94 -8.23 -0.96 -13.80
CA PRO A 94 -8.22 -1.48 -15.18
C PRO A 94 -9.60 -1.71 -15.82
N ASN A 95 -10.62 -1.95 -15.00
CA ASN A 95 -12.01 -2.16 -15.44
C ASN A 95 -12.86 -0.87 -15.40
N GLY A 96 -12.21 0.30 -15.34
CA GLY A 96 -12.89 1.59 -15.35
C GLY A 96 -12.04 2.66 -16.03
N SER A 97 -12.69 3.71 -16.53
CA SER A 97 -12.01 4.89 -17.06
C SER A 97 -11.93 6.04 -16.05
N GLU A 98 -12.62 5.92 -14.91
CA GLU A 98 -12.74 6.99 -13.94
C GLU A 98 -11.52 7.09 -13.04
N ALA A 99 -11.05 8.32 -12.87
CA ALA A 99 -9.94 8.64 -11.99
C ALA A 99 -10.32 8.38 -10.53
N LEU A 100 -9.49 7.64 -9.79
CA LEU A 100 -9.79 7.27 -8.41
C LEU A 100 -9.18 8.27 -7.41
N SER A 101 -9.96 8.63 -6.39
CA SER A 101 -9.51 9.39 -5.21
C SER A 101 -8.92 8.47 -4.14
N GLY A 102 -8.06 8.99 -3.26
CA GLY A 102 -7.30 8.17 -2.33
C GLY A 102 -6.17 7.42 -3.04
N GLY A 103 -5.40 6.63 -2.31
CA GLY A 103 -4.38 5.73 -2.86
C GLY A 103 -4.34 4.44 -2.06
N PRO A 104 -3.46 3.48 -2.37
CA PRO A 104 -3.28 2.28 -1.56
C PRO A 104 -3.02 2.65 -0.10
N GLN A 105 -3.81 2.12 0.83
CA GLN A 105 -3.74 2.40 2.26
C GLN A 105 -3.65 1.08 3.04
N MET A 106 -4.68 0.65 3.76
CA MET A 106 -4.63 -0.60 4.53
C MET A 106 -4.54 -1.79 3.58
N VAL A 107 -3.50 -2.59 3.71
CA VAL A 107 -3.23 -3.79 2.92
C VAL A 107 -3.46 -5.05 3.76
N GLU A 108 -3.93 -6.11 3.11
CA GLU A 108 -4.12 -7.41 3.76
C GLU A 108 -3.79 -8.54 2.78
N VAL A 109 -3.03 -9.53 3.24
CA VAL A 109 -2.53 -10.63 2.40
C VAL A 109 -3.19 -11.94 2.81
N SER A 110 -3.71 -12.68 1.82
CA SER A 110 -4.27 -14.00 2.08
C SER A 110 -3.18 -14.99 2.51
N ARG A 111 -3.50 -15.94 3.38
CA ARG A 111 -2.55 -16.91 3.96
C ARG A 111 -1.69 -17.69 2.96
N ASP A 112 -2.18 -17.94 1.74
CA ASP A 112 -1.41 -18.62 0.69
C ASP A 112 -0.52 -17.67 -0.14
N GLY A 113 -0.47 -16.38 0.22
CA GLY A 113 0.34 -15.35 -0.43
C GLY A 113 -0.14 -14.90 -1.81
N LYS A 114 -1.24 -15.45 -2.35
CA LYS A 114 -1.62 -15.26 -3.77
C LYS A 114 -2.52 -14.06 -4.02
N ARG A 115 -3.27 -13.63 -3.01
CA ARG A 115 -4.23 -12.52 -3.11
C ARG A 115 -3.87 -11.46 -2.08
N ILE A 116 -3.80 -10.24 -2.54
CA ILE A 116 -3.66 -9.07 -1.68
C ILE A 116 -4.89 -8.19 -1.88
N TYR A 117 -5.40 -7.64 -0.80
CA TYR A 117 -6.52 -6.70 -0.80
C TYR A 117 -6.03 -5.39 -0.20
N PHE A 118 -6.49 -4.25 -0.71
CA PHE A 118 -6.29 -2.99 -0.01
C PHE A 118 -7.43 -2.00 -0.21
N THR A 119 -7.52 -1.08 0.73
CA THR A 119 -8.49 0.02 0.77
C THR A 119 -7.76 1.37 0.72
N ASN A 120 -8.50 2.48 0.72
CA ASN A 120 -7.95 3.76 0.27
C ASN A 120 -8.06 4.95 1.22
N SER A 121 -8.71 4.81 2.38
CA SER A 121 -8.82 5.89 3.38
C SER A 121 -7.82 5.69 4.51
N LEU A 122 -7.21 6.79 4.96
CA LEU A 122 -6.25 6.79 6.07
C LEU A 122 -6.93 7.20 7.38
N TYR A 123 -7.46 8.41 7.45
CA TYR A 123 -8.07 8.90 8.68
C TYR A 123 -8.97 10.09 8.38
N GLY A 124 -10.16 10.15 8.97
CA GLY A 124 -11.18 11.16 8.63
C GLY A 124 -10.73 12.62 8.78
N ALA A 125 -9.77 12.93 9.67
CA ALA A 125 -9.20 14.27 9.80
C ALA A 125 -8.00 14.56 8.88
N ILE A 126 -7.37 13.52 8.31
CA ILE A 126 -6.19 13.63 7.46
C ILE A 126 -6.58 13.57 5.98
N ASP A 127 -7.50 12.68 5.62
CA ASP A 127 -7.96 12.47 4.25
C ASP A 127 -8.31 13.79 3.53
N PRO A 128 -9.09 14.73 4.11
CA PRO A 128 -9.43 15.98 3.43
C PRO A 128 -8.25 16.94 3.23
N GLN A 129 -7.15 16.77 3.96
CA GLN A 129 -5.96 17.62 3.80
C GLN A 129 -5.17 17.25 2.55
N PHE A 130 -5.11 15.95 2.22
CA PHE A 130 -4.38 15.43 1.06
C PHE A 130 -5.29 15.23 -0.16
N TYR A 131 -6.56 14.90 0.07
CA TYR A 131 -7.60 14.71 -0.94
C TYR A 131 -8.76 15.70 -0.69
N PRO A 132 -8.58 17.00 -1.01
CA PRO A 132 -9.54 18.06 -0.66
C PRO A 132 -10.89 17.95 -1.37
N ASN A 133 -10.98 17.17 -2.45
CA ASN A 133 -12.23 16.88 -3.15
C ASN A 133 -12.99 15.69 -2.52
N GLY A 134 -12.50 15.16 -1.41
CA GLY A 134 -13.02 13.96 -0.77
C GLY A 134 -12.43 12.67 -1.33
N ILE A 135 -12.64 11.60 -0.57
CA ILE A 135 -12.33 10.23 -0.97
C ILE A 135 -13.66 9.50 -1.15
N GLN A 136 -13.88 8.91 -2.33
CA GLN A 136 -14.84 7.83 -2.50
C GLN A 136 -14.16 6.53 -2.08
N GLY A 137 -14.75 5.83 -1.10
CA GLY A 137 -14.19 4.59 -0.59
C GLY A 137 -14.20 3.48 -1.64
N TRP A 138 -13.12 2.70 -1.71
CA TRP A 138 -13.05 1.53 -2.57
C TRP A 138 -12.13 0.45 -1.99
N MET A 139 -12.31 -0.79 -2.47
CA MET A 139 -11.41 -1.91 -2.22
C MET A 139 -11.09 -2.61 -3.55
N VAL A 140 -9.83 -3.02 -3.69
CA VAL A 140 -9.35 -3.78 -4.85
C VAL A 140 -8.70 -5.07 -4.42
N LYS A 141 -8.52 -5.98 -5.38
CA LYS A 141 -7.73 -7.20 -5.23
C LYS A 141 -6.54 -7.16 -6.19
N VAL A 142 -5.41 -7.64 -5.71
CA VAL A 142 -4.17 -7.81 -6.46
C VAL A 142 -3.81 -9.30 -6.44
N ASN A 143 -3.44 -9.82 -7.61
CA ASN A 143 -2.93 -11.16 -7.77
C ASN A 143 -1.40 -11.13 -7.71
N ALA A 144 -0.80 -11.94 -6.83
CA ALA A 144 0.64 -12.10 -6.69
C ALA A 144 1.13 -13.31 -7.51
N ALA A 145 2.21 -13.15 -8.26
CA ALA A 145 2.88 -14.25 -8.95
C ALA A 145 3.85 -14.98 -8.00
N ALA A 146 4.04 -16.28 -8.20
CA ALA A 146 4.84 -17.13 -7.33
C ALA A 146 6.34 -16.76 -7.28
N ASP A 147 6.86 -16.20 -8.37
CA ASP A 147 8.27 -15.80 -8.52
C ASP A 147 8.46 -14.28 -8.47
N GLY A 148 7.47 -13.57 -7.90
CA GLY A 148 7.43 -12.12 -7.84
C GLY A 148 6.68 -11.50 -9.01
N GLY A 149 6.16 -10.30 -8.78
CA GLY A 149 5.24 -9.61 -9.67
C GLY A 149 3.83 -9.56 -9.07
N ILE A 150 3.15 -8.46 -9.36
CA ILE A 150 1.79 -8.17 -8.90
C ILE A 150 0.98 -7.56 -10.05
N ALA A 151 -0.31 -7.87 -10.09
CA ALA A 151 -1.25 -7.27 -11.03
C ALA A 151 -2.60 -7.03 -10.36
N LEU A 152 -3.24 -5.89 -10.65
CA LEU A 152 -4.63 -5.66 -10.28
C LEU A 152 -5.51 -6.72 -10.93
N ASP A 153 -6.46 -7.26 -10.16
CA ASP A 153 -7.48 -8.14 -10.69
C ASP A 153 -8.55 -7.30 -11.40
N PRO A 154 -8.74 -7.43 -12.72
CA PRO A 154 -9.68 -6.58 -13.45
C PRO A 154 -11.14 -6.82 -13.05
N ASP A 155 -11.47 -8.01 -12.53
CA ASP A 155 -12.84 -8.39 -12.23
C ASP A 155 -13.24 -8.06 -10.79
N PHE A 156 -12.28 -7.70 -9.93
CA PHE A 156 -12.52 -7.37 -8.52
C PHE A 156 -12.31 -5.88 -8.23
N PHE A 157 -13.42 -5.15 -8.17
CA PHE A 157 -13.47 -3.78 -7.68
C PHE A 157 -14.73 -3.60 -6.84
N LEU A 158 -14.58 -3.13 -5.61
CA LEU A 158 -15.71 -2.87 -4.71
C LEU A 158 -15.80 -1.37 -4.45
N ASP A 159 -16.88 -0.77 -4.94
CA ASP A 159 -17.31 0.56 -4.52
C ASP A 159 -17.86 0.50 -3.10
N TRP A 160 -17.39 1.41 -2.25
CA TRP A 160 -17.91 1.52 -0.89
C TRP A 160 -19.14 2.42 -0.83
N PRO A 161 -20.11 2.15 0.06
CA PRO A 161 -21.28 3.02 0.23
C PRO A 161 -20.89 4.47 0.53
N THR A 162 -21.51 5.42 -0.17
CA THR A 162 -21.25 6.85 0.00
C THR A 162 -21.38 7.28 1.46
N GLY A 163 -20.41 8.05 1.94
CA GLY A 163 -20.33 8.51 3.33
C GLY A 163 -19.60 7.55 4.27
N HIS A 164 -19.25 6.35 3.81
CA HIS A 164 -18.40 5.42 4.52
C HIS A 164 -17.04 5.29 3.83
N LEU A 165 -16.00 5.06 4.62
CA LEU A 165 -14.64 4.89 4.13
C LEU A 165 -14.10 3.55 4.64
N PRO A 166 -13.67 2.65 3.72
CA PRO A 166 -13.09 1.38 4.12
C PRO A 166 -11.68 1.60 4.66
N HIS A 167 -11.29 0.77 5.63
CA HIS A 167 -10.00 0.84 6.29
C HIS A 167 -9.41 -0.58 6.40
N GLN A 168 -9.21 -1.12 7.60
CA GLN A 168 -8.63 -2.46 7.75
C GLN A 168 -9.56 -3.56 7.19
N ILE A 169 -8.93 -4.55 6.57
CA ILE A 169 -9.58 -5.77 6.06
C ILE A 169 -9.27 -6.90 7.03
N ARG A 170 -10.19 -7.84 7.19
CA ARG A 170 -9.93 -9.10 7.90
C ARG A 170 -10.54 -10.25 7.12
N LEU A 171 -9.71 -11.23 6.76
CA LEU A 171 -10.15 -12.39 5.99
C LEU A 171 -10.67 -13.47 6.92
N GLN A 172 -11.78 -14.10 6.53
CA GLN A 172 -12.34 -15.20 7.29
C GLN A 172 -11.33 -16.37 7.35
N GLY A 173 -11.02 -16.83 8.56
CA GLY A 173 -10.05 -17.90 8.78
C GLY A 173 -8.61 -17.44 9.01
N GLY A 174 -8.39 -16.13 9.12
CA GLY A 174 -7.09 -15.52 9.38
C GLY A 174 -6.38 -15.06 8.11
N ASP A 175 -5.53 -14.06 8.28
CA ASP A 175 -4.75 -13.37 7.28
C ASP A 175 -3.31 -13.15 7.77
N ALA A 176 -2.53 -12.36 7.04
CA ALA A 176 -1.11 -12.19 7.32
C ALA A 176 -0.84 -11.29 8.53
N SER A 177 -1.79 -10.44 8.94
CA SER A 177 -1.64 -9.56 10.10
C SER A 177 -2.56 -9.88 11.29
N SER A 178 -3.41 -10.91 11.20
CA SER A 178 -4.34 -11.26 12.28
C SER A 178 -3.76 -12.22 13.33
N ASP A 179 -2.77 -13.01 12.95
CA ASP A 179 -2.30 -14.16 13.74
C ASP A 179 -0.79 -14.10 14.00
N SER A 180 -0.38 -14.77 15.08
CA SER A 180 1.03 -15.04 15.39
C SER A 180 1.21 -16.52 15.73
N TYR A 181 2.36 -17.07 15.39
CA TYR A 181 2.62 -18.51 15.46
C TYR A 181 3.70 -18.82 16.52
N CYS A 182 3.52 -19.92 17.25
CA CYS A 182 4.45 -20.38 18.29
C CYS A 182 5.34 -21.55 17.85
N TYR A 183 5.22 -22.00 16.59
CA TYR A 183 5.96 -23.11 16.03
C TYR A 183 6.59 -22.67 14.70
N PRO A 184 7.89 -22.96 14.48
CA PRO A 184 8.57 -22.67 13.22
C PRO A 184 8.16 -23.64 12.10
#